data_AF-A0A3N2R6I0-F1
#
_entry.id   AF-A0A3N2R6I0-F1
#
_cell.length_a   1.000
_cell.length_b   1.000
_cell.length_c   1.000
_cell.angle_alpha   90.00
_cell.angle_beta   90.00
_cell.angle_gamma   90.00
#
_symmetry.space_group_name_H-M   'P 1'
#
loop_
_entity.id
_entity.type
_entity.pdbx_description
1 polymer ?
#
loop_
_entity_poly.entity_id
_entity_poly.type
_entity_poly.pdbx_seq_one_letter_code
_entity_poly.pdbx_strand_id
1 'polypeptide(L)'
;MSGLAGRRALLASGLAAAVFAASGLPVSAARRGGMLRVAMAPERVAAVVARATGGALTEVAADGTLGPGLVTGWEPVRGARVWDLRLRERAEEVVAALGVLGEAALVAPLRARLALEAADPDLPLRLAALVVPGAGLYEELRRGDGRVTLRRVAAHWKDGRAGWFEEVELLARDPAGARLSALRSGLVDAASGLGDHAAGMLRAGGEHGLAERADGLEAVSLRIAAPVGMDDAGFVERWSLA
;
A
#
# COMPACT_ATOMS: atom_id res chain seq x y z
N MET A 1 -16.91 -33.81 21.36
CA MET A 1 -15.54 -33.84 20.81
C MET A 1 -15.38 -32.79 19.73
N SER A 2 -14.69 -31.67 19.99
CA SER A 2 -14.04 -30.85 18.96
C SER A 2 -13.05 -29.88 19.63
N GLY A 3 -11.96 -30.43 20.18
CA GLY A 3 -10.91 -29.67 20.87
C GLY A 3 -9.59 -29.59 20.10
N LEU A 4 -9.57 -30.06 18.83
CA LEU A 4 -8.35 -30.20 18.04
C LEU A 4 -8.20 -29.13 16.94
N ALA A 5 -9.29 -28.51 16.47
CA ALA A 5 -9.23 -27.45 15.46
C ALA A 5 -8.72 -26.10 16.03
N GLY A 6 -8.97 -25.81 17.32
CA GLY A 6 -8.55 -24.55 17.95
C GLY A 6 -7.05 -24.47 18.29
N ARG A 7 -6.35 -25.60 18.46
CA ARG A 7 -4.95 -25.61 18.90
C ARG A 7 -3.96 -25.29 17.76
N ARG A 8 -4.29 -25.63 16.51
CA ARG A 8 -3.44 -25.32 15.34
C ARG A 8 -3.55 -23.86 14.90
N ALA A 9 -4.72 -23.25 15.03
CA ALA A 9 -4.90 -21.81 14.78
C ALA A 9 -4.12 -20.95 15.80
N LEU A 10 -4.08 -21.39 17.06
CA LEU A 10 -3.34 -20.71 18.14
C LEU A 10 -1.80 -20.84 18.00
N LEU A 11 -1.30 -21.89 17.36
CA LEU A 11 0.14 -22.05 17.10
C LEU A 11 0.62 -21.19 15.91
N ALA A 12 -0.24 -20.94 14.91
CA ALA A 12 0.07 -20.03 13.82
C ALA A 12 0.17 -18.56 14.29
N SER A 13 -0.67 -18.15 15.24
CA SER A 13 -0.59 -16.82 15.87
C SER A 13 0.59 -16.66 16.83
N GLY A 14 1.08 -17.77 17.41
CA GLY A 14 2.21 -17.75 18.35
C GLY A 14 3.57 -17.50 17.70
N LEU A 15 3.78 -17.96 16.46
CA LEU A 15 5.03 -17.74 15.72
C LEU A 15 5.14 -16.33 15.13
N ALA A 16 4.04 -15.73 14.68
CA ALA A 16 4.03 -14.36 14.17
C ALA A 16 4.38 -13.34 15.27
N ALA A 17 3.90 -13.53 16.50
CA ALA A 17 4.22 -12.67 17.63
C ALA A 17 5.69 -12.82 18.11
N ALA A 18 6.29 -14.01 17.96
CA ALA A 18 7.66 -14.28 18.43
C ALA A 18 8.74 -13.60 17.59
N VAL A 19 8.53 -13.43 16.27
CA VAL A 19 9.49 -12.72 15.40
C VAL A 19 9.51 -11.21 15.71
N PHE A 20 8.37 -10.61 16.06
CA PHE A 20 8.32 -9.21 16.48
C PHE A 20 8.84 -8.99 17.91
N ALA A 21 8.78 -9.99 18.80
CA ALA A 21 9.31 -9.89 20.15
C ALA A 21 10.86 -9.83 20.21
N ALA A 22 11.55 -10.34 19.18
CA ALA A 22 13.01 -10.42 19.17
C ALA A 22 13.73 -9.08 18.94
N SER A 23 13.02 -8.02 18.54
CA SER A 23 13.62 -6.70 18.30
C SER A 23 13.58 -5.75 19.50
N GLY A 24 12.88 -6.13 20.59
CA GLY A 24 12.78 -5.28 21.80
C GLY A 24 12.11 -3.93 21.58
N LEU A 25 11.51 -3.70 20.40
CA LEU A 25 10.75 -2.49 20.10
C LEU A 25 9.32 -2.67 20.62
N PRO A 26 8.76 -1.68 21.34
CA PRO A 26 7.35 -1.73 21.67
C PRO A 26 6.56 -1.78 20.35
N VAL A 27 5.76 -2.83 20.17
CA VAL A 27 4.67 -2.81 19.19
C VAL A 27 3.65 -1.82 19.75
N SER A 28 3.80 -0.52 19.43
CA SER A 28 2.67 0.38 19.59
C SER A 28 1.57 -0.19 18.69
N ALA A 29 0.43 -0.53 19.30
CA ALA A 29 -0.74 -0.91 18.52
C ALA A 29 -1.06 0.29 17.63
N ALA A 30 -0.82 0.16 16.32
CA ALA A 30 -0.98 1.25 15.37
C ALA A 30 -2.34 1.94 15.60
N ARG A 31 -2.29 3.19 16.04
CA ARG A 31 -3.48 3.92 16.44
C ARG A 31 -4.10 4.57 15.21
N ARG A 32 -5.37 4.25 14.95
CA ARG A 32 -6.16 4.96 13.95
C ARG A 32 -6.33 6.43 14.38
N GLY A 33 -6.06 7.38 13.49
CA GLY A 33 -6.19 8.81 13.79
C GLY A 33 -5.22 9.71 13.03
N GLY A 34 -5.47 11.02 13.13
CA GLY A 34 -4.55 12.05 12.63
C GLY A 34 -4.53 12.19 11.11
N MET A 35 -3.65 13.07 10.66
CA MET A 35 -3.44 13.38 9.25
C MET A 35 -1.96 13.17 8.89
N LEU A 36 -1.70 12.38 7.85
CA LEU A 36 -0.37 12.23 7.27
C LEU A 36 -0.18 13.27 6.16
N ARG A 37 0.82 14.16 6.28
CA ARG A 37 1.16 15.13 5.23
C ARG A 37 2.45 14.72 4.52
N VAL A 38 2.43 14.65 3.19
CA VAL A 38 3.55 14.17 2.39
C VAL A 38 3.85 15.15 1.25
N ALA A 39 5.09 15.63 1.16
CA ALA A 39 5.56 16.39 0.00
C ALA A 39 6.25 15.48 -1.01
N MET A 40 5.85 15.53 -2.28
CA MET A 40 6.45 14.71 -3.34
C MET A 40 6.48 15.45 -4.67
N ALA A 41 7.26 14.92 -5.62
CA ALA A 41 7.28 15.41 -6.98
C ALA A 41 5.88 15.26 -7.63
N PRO A 42 5.40 16.25 -8.41
CA PRO A 42 4.04 16.25 -8.97
C PRO A 42 3.68 14.96 -9.73
N GLU A 43 4.62 14.39 -10.47
CA GLU A 43 4.47 13.17 -11.26
C GLU A 43 4.18 11.91 -10.43
N ARG A 44 4.57 11.88 -9.15
CA ARG A 44 4.31 10.73 -8.25
C ARG A 44 2.90 10.75 -7.65
N VAL A 45 2.25 11.92 -7.58
CA VAL A 45 0.98 12.09 -6.87
C VAL A 45 -0.12 11.22 -7.46
N ALA A 46 -0.22 11.12 -8.79
CA ALA A 46 -1.28 10.37 -9.45
C ALA A 46 -1.25 8.88 -9.09
N ALA A 47 -0.06 8.27 -9.05
CA ALA A 47 0.10 6.87 -8.69
C ALA A 47 -0.30 6.59 -7.24
N VAL A 48 0.09 7.46 -6.30
CA VAL A 48 -0.29 7.35 -4.88
C VAL A 48 -1.80 7.48 -4.71
N VAL A 49 -2.44 8.44 -5.39
CA VAL A 49 -3.90 8.59 -5.34
C VAL A 49 -4.60 7.37 -5.92
N ALA A 50 -4.17 6.88 -7.08
CA ALA A 50 -4.74 5.69 -7.70
C ALA A 50 -4.62 4.46 -6.79
N ARG A 51 -3.49 4.28 -6.10
CA ARG A 51 -3.30 3.16 -5.17
C ARG A 51 -4.08 3.31 -3.87
N ALA A 52 -4.16 4.50 -3.31
CA ALA A 52 -4.87 4.77 -2.06
C ALA A 52 -6.40 4.66 -2.22
N THR A 53 -6.90 5.08 -3.38
CA THR A 53 -8.35 5.09 -3.70
C THR A 53 -8.81 3.86 -4.48
N GLY A 54 -7.88 3.10 -5.05
CA GLY A 54 -8.13 1.85 -5.76
C GLY A 54 -7.80 0.62 -4.91
N GLY A 55 -8.58 -0.45 -5.08
CA GLY A 55 -8.28 -1.74 -4.45
C GLY A 55 -7.39 -2.57 -5.36
N ALA A 56 -6.18 -2.94 -4.91
CA ALA A 56 -5.32 -3.81 -5.71
C ALA A 56 -5.90 -5.21 -5.87
N LEU A 57 -5.66 -5.83 -7.03
CA LEU A 57 -6.12 -7.19 -7.28
C LEU A 57 -5.33 -8.21 -6.43
N THR A 58 -4.03 -8.05 -6.33
CA THR A 58 -3.16 -8.76 -5.37
C THR A 58 -2.18 -7.77 -4.74
N GLU A 59 -1.46 -8.17 -3.70
CA GLU A 59 -0.56 -7.26 -2.98
C GLU A 59 0.81 -7.91 -2.79
N VAL A 60 1.87 -7.13 -2.93
CA VAL A 60 3.22 -7.55 -2.54
C VAL A 60 3.50 -6.92 -1.18
N ALA A 61 3.74 -7.75 -0.17
CA ALA A 61 4.10 -7.31 1.16
C ALA A 61 5.52 -6.73 1.17
N ALA A 62 5.87 -6.02 2.25
CA ALA A 62 7.18 -5.39 2.43
C ALA A 62 8.37 -6.38 2.34
N ASP A 63 8.14 -7.65 2.69
CA ASP A 63 9.11 -8.74 2.60
C ASP A 63 9.18 -9.38 1.20
N GLY A 64 8.43 -8.85 0.22
CA GLY A 64 8.31 -9.38 -1.13
C GLY A 64 7.29 -10.51 -1.27
N THR A 65 6.62 -10.93 -0.20
CA THR A 65 5.64 -12.01 -0.25
C THR A 65 4.37 -11.56 -0.97
N LEU A 66 3.88 -12.36 -1.91
CA LEU A 66 2.61 -12.11 -2.56
C LEU A 66 1.43 -12.51 -1.67
N GLY A 67 0.47 -11.61 -1.52
CA GLY A 67 -0.73 -11.75 -0.72
C GLY A 67 -2.02 -11.40 -1.46
N PRO A 68 -3.18 -11.74 -0.86
CA PRO A 68 -4.48 -11.53 -1.47
C PRO A 68 -4.92 -10.06 -1.40
N GLY A 69 -5.48 -9.55 -2.50
CA GLY A 69 -6.19 -8.27 -2.56
C GLY A 69 -7.69 -8.48 -2.74
N LEU A 70 -8.24 -7.89 -3.81
CA LEU A 70 -9.57 -8.23 -4.33
C LEU A 70 -9.62 -9.63 -4.95
N VAL A 71 -8.50 -10.13 -5.47
CA VAL A 71 -8.31 -11.54 -5.83
C VAL A 71 -7.71 -12.26 -4.62
N THR A 72 -8.47 -13.20 -4.08
CA THR A 72 -8.16 -13.95 -2.84
C THR A 72 -7.57 -15.35 -3.10
N GLY A 73 -7.51 -15.75 -4.37
CA GLY A 73 -6.86 -16.97 -4.81
C GLY A 73 -6.79 -17.03 -6.33
N TRP A 74 -5.78 -17.74 -6.82
CA TRP A 74 -5.45 -17.87 -8.25
C TRP A 74 -4.88 -19.26 -8.50
N GLU A 75 -5.42 -19.98 -9.48
CA GLU A 75 -5.00 -21.34 -9.82
C GLU A 75 -4.85 -21.48 -11.34
N PRO A 76 -3.68 -21.93 -11.85
CA PRO A 76 -3.50 -22.17 -13.28
C PRO A 76 -4.16 -23.50 -13.68
N VAL A 77 -4.98 -23.50 -14.74
CA VAL A 77 -5.75 -24.68 -15.19
C VAL A 77 -5.26 -25.24 -16.54
N ARG A 78 -4.66 -24.39 -17.39
CA ARG A 78 -4.11 -24.80 -18.70
C ARG A 78 -2.71 -24.26 -18.91
N GLY A 79 -1.74 -24.78 -18.16
CA GLY A 79 -0.33 -24.39 -18.29
C GLY A 79 -0.11 -22.87 -18.15
N ALA A 80 -0.75 -22.25 -17.15
CA ALA A 80 -0.71 -20.81 -16.91
C ALA A 80 -1.23 -19.90 -18.06
N ARG A 81 -1.90 -20.46 -19.07
CA ARG A 81 -2.63 -19.68 -20.07
C ARG A 81 -4.08 -19.38 -19.66
N VAL A 82 -4.65 -20.22 -18.81
CA VAL A 82 -5.99 -20.03 -18.23
C VAL A 82 -5.89 -20.12 -16.72
N TRP A 83 -6.51 -19.16 -16.05
CA TRP A 83 -6.48 -18.99 -14.60
C TRP A 83 -7.89 -18.94 -14.02
N ASP A 84 -8.11 -19.73 -12.97
CA ASP A 84 -9.30 -19.62 -12.14
C ASP A 84 -8.99 -18.72 -10.94
N LEU A 85 -9.82 -17.69 -10.75
CA LEU A 85 -9.62 -16.64 -9.77
C LEU A 85 -10.77 -16.63 -8.76
N ARG A 86 -10.44 -16.54 -7.48
CA ARG A 86 -11.41 -16.33 -6.38
C ARG A 86 -11.43 -14.86 -6.00
N LEU A 87 -12.62 -14.26 -5.97
CA LEU A 87 -12.78 -12.82 -5.74
C LEU A 87 -13.33 -12.54 -4.33
N ARG A 88 -12.96 -11.39 -3.77
CA ARG A 88 -13.48 -10.90 -2.49
C ARG A 88 -14.84 -10.25 -2.68
N GLU A 89 -14.89 -9.27 -3.58
CA GLU A 89 -16.02 -8.40 -3.86
C GLU A 89 -15.81 -7.71 -5.21
N ARG A 90 -16.79 -6.91 -5.65
CA ARG A 90 -16.71 -6.09 -6.88
C ARG A 90 -16.34 -6.90 -8.12
N ALA A 91 -17.04 -8.02 -8.28
CA ALA A 91 -16.70 -9.07 -9.22
C ALA A 91 -16.65 -8.55 -10.67
N GLU A 92 -17.60 -7.72 -11.06
CA GLU A 92 -17.68 -7.14 -12.40
C GLU A 92 -16.54 -6.15 -12.65
N GLU A 93 -16.23 -5.28 -11.69
CA GLU A 93 -15.15 -4.32 -11.85
C GLU A 93 -13.77 -4.98 -11.82
N VAL A 94 -13.61 -6.08 -11.07
CA VAL A 94 -12.42 -6.91 -11.13
C VAL A 94 -12.30 -7.55 -12.52
N VAL A 95 -13.36 -8.14 -13.07
CA VAL A 95 -13.34 -8.72 -14.42
C VAL A 95 -13.01 -7.67 -15.48
N ALA A 96 -13.58 -6.46 -15.38
CA ALA A 96 -13.25 -5.35 -16.27
C ALA A 96 -11.76 -4.97 -16.18
N ALA A 97 -11.20 -4.88 -14.96
CA ALA A 97 -9.78 -4.58 -14.76
C ALA A 97 -8.85 -5.66 -15.32
N LEU A 98 -9.26 -6.93 -15.25
CA LEU A 98 -8.51 -8.07 -15.82
C LEU A 98 -8.47 -8.06 -17.36
N GLY A 99 -9.41 -7.37 -18.01
CA GLY A 99 -9.52 -7.29 -19.47
C GLY A 99 -8.27 -6.76 -20.18
N VAL A 100 -7.40 -6.01 -19.46
CA VAL A 100 -6.12 -5.53 -20.00
C VAL A 100 -5.07 -6.63 -20.18
N LEU A 101 -5.27 -7.79 -19.54
CA LEU A 101 -4.35 -8.93 -19.59
C LEU A 101 -4.84 -10.04 -20.53
N GLY A 102 -6.14 -10.08 -20.84
CA GLY A 102 -6.75 -11.11 -21.67
C GLY A 102 -8.27 -11.17 -21.51
N GLU A 103 -8.88 -12.24 -21.99
CA GLU A 103 -10.33 -12.46 -21.91
C GLU A 103 -10.72 -12.93 -20.51
N ALA A 104 -11.45 -12.08 -19.78
CA ALA A 104 -11.93 -12.38 -18.44
C ALA A 104 -13.46 -12.47 -18.41
N ALA A 105 -14.00 -13.43 -17.65
CA ALA A 105 -15.44 -13.54 -17.41
C ALA A 105 -15.74 -14.13 -16.03
N LEU A 106 -16.87 -13.75 -15.45
CA LEU A 106 -17.40 -14.43 -14.27
C LEU A 106 -17.91 -15.82 -14.66
N VAL A 107 -17.52 -16.82 -13.86
CA VAL A 107 -18.02 -18.20 -13.95
C VAL A 107 -18.90 -18.56 -12.76
N ALA A 108 -18.88 -17.74 -11.70
CA ALA A 108 -19.79 -17.74 -10.57
C ALA A 108 -19.72 -16.35 -9.88
N PRO A 109 -20.62 -16.01 -8.93
CA PRO A 109 -20.70 -14.65 -8.36
C PRO A 109 -19.40 -14.05 -7.82
N LEU A 110 -18.47 -14.88 -7.30
CA LEU A 110 -17.15 -14.45 -6.83
C LEU A 110 -16.04 -15.34 -7.41
N ARG A 111 -16.25 -15.84 -8.62
CA ARG A 111 -15.25 -16.62 -9.35
C ARG A 111 -15.16 -16.12 -10.78
N ALA A 112 -13.95 -15.79 -11.20
CA ALA A 112 -13.65 -15.40 -12.57
C ALA A 112 -12.71 -16.42 -13.21
N ARG A 113 -12.77 -16.49 -14.54
CA ARG A 113 -11.78 -17.16 -15.37
C ARG A 113 -11.13 -16.12 -16.26
N LEU A 114 -9.80 -16.15 -16.32
CA LEU A 114 -8.99 -15.31 -17.20
C LEU A 114 -8.24 -16.20 -18.20
N ALA A 115 -8.40 -15.94 -19.49
CA ALA A 115 -7.64 -16.54 -20.56
C ALA A 115 -6.66 -15.52 -21.14
N LEU A 116 -5.36 -15.85 -21.11
CA LEU A 116 -4.27 -15.01 -21.59
C LEU A 116 -3.91 -15.39 -23.03
N GLU A 117 -3.38 -14.42 -23.78
CA GLU A 117 -2.88 -14.67 -25.14
C GLU A 117 -1.75 -15.72 -25.15
N ALA A 118 -0.81 -15.60 -24.20
CA ALA A 118 0.30 -16.52 -23.96
C ALA A 118 0.30 -17.02 -22.51
N ALA A 119 0.94 -18.17 -22.27
CA ALA A 119 1.13 -18.68 -20.91
C ALA A 119 2.00 -17.73 -20.09
N ASP A 120 1.57 -17.42 -18.87
CA ASP A 120 2.28 -16.48 -17.99
C ASP A 120 2.22 -16.99 -16.54
N PRO A 121 3.29 -17.64 -16.03
CA PRO A 121 3.36 -18.10 -14.65
C PRO A 121 3.45 -16.95 -13.63
N ASP A 122 3.83 -15.75 -14.07
CA ASP A 122 4.02 -14.56 -13.24
C ASP A 122 2.76 -13.68 -13.16
N LEU A 123 1.64 -14.15 -13.72
CA LEU A 123 0.35 -13.45 -13.65
C LEU A 123 0.06 -12.89 -12.24
N PRO A 124 0.26 -13.63 -11.13
CA PRO A 124 -0.07 -13.10 -9.82
C PRO A 124 0.72 -11.83 -9.45
N LEU A 125 1.97 -11.68 -9.88
CA LEU A 125 2.71 -10.42 -9.70
C LEU A 125 2.16 -9.30 -10.59
N ARG A 126 1.76 -9.61 -11.83
CA ARG A 126 1.15 -8.62 -12.74
C ARG A 126 -0.17 -8.09 -12.20
N LEU A 127 -0.95 -8.93 -11.51
CA LEU A 127 -2.17 -8.50 -10.83
C LEU A 127 -1.90 -7.42 -9.77
N ALA A 128 -0.72 -7.41 -9.13
CA ALA A 128 -0.40 -6.43 -8.10
C ALA A 128 -0.23 -5.00 -8.64
N ALA A 129 0.00 -4.85 -9.95
CA ALA A 129 0.03 -3.55 -10.63
C ALA A 129 -1.36 -3.02 -10.99
N LEU A 130 -2.41 -3.85 -10.92
CA LEU A 130 -3.77 -3.48 -11.27
C LEU A 130 -4.57 -3.08 -10.03
N VAL A 131 -5.39 -2.03 -10.19
CA VAL A 131 -6.29 -1.52 -9.16
C VAL A 131 -7.71 -1.39 -9.70
N VAL A 132 -8.69 -1.62 -8.83
CA VAL A 132 -10.11 -1.33 -9.09
C VAL A 132 -10.46 0.02 -8.44
N PRO A 133 -10.77 1.07 -9.21
CA PRO A 133 -11.09 2.39 -8.66
C PRO A 133 -12.25 2.34 -7.66
N GLY A 134 -12.10 3.03 -6.52
CA GLY A 134 -13.11 3.10 -5.46
C GLY A 134 -13.13 1.89 -4.50
N ALA A 135 -12.18 0.95 -4.63
CA ALA A 135 -12.01 -0.18 -3.69
C ALA A 135 -10.82 0.02 -2.73
N GLY A 136 -10.30 1.24 -2.66
CA GLY A 136 -9.19 1.59 -1.78
C GLY A 136 -9.62 1.87 -0.34
N LEU A 137 -8.61 2.07 0.50
CA LEU A 137 -8.77 2.47 1.90
C LEU A 137 -9.17 3.94 2.07
N TYR A 138 -9.00 4.74 1.01
CA TYR A 138 -9.25 6.17 1.01
C TYR A 138 -10.15 6.56 -0.16
N GLU A 139 -10.78 7.72 -0.03
CA GLU A 139 -11.52 8.41 -1.09
C GLU A 139 -10.95 9.82 -1.25
N GLU A 140 -10.98 10.35 -2.48
CA GLU A 140 -10.54 11.72 -2.72
C GLU A 140 -11.57 12.70 -2.16
N LEU A 141 -11.16 13.50 -1.17
CA LEU A 141 -11.99 14.54 -0.57
C LEU A 141 -11.88 15.86 -1.34
N ARG A 142 -10.66 16.24 -1.73
CA ARG A 142 -10.40 17.51 -2.42
C ARG A 142 -9.11 17.47 -3.22
N ARG A 143 -9.09 18.17 -4.35
CA ARG A 143 -7.91 18.42 -5.18
C ARG A 143 -7.88 19.87 -5.66
N GLY A 144 -6.72 20.51 -5.55
CA GLY A 144 -6.50 21.89 -6.00
C GLY A 144 -5.18 22.44 -5.47
N ASP A 145 -4.61 23.44 -6.15
CA ASP A 145 -3.40 24.17 -5.72
C ASP A 145 -2.20 23.27 -5.36
N GLY A 146 -1.97 22.22 -6.16
CA GLY A 146 -0.91 21.25 -5.92
C GLY A 146 -1.12 20.39 -4.67
N ARG A 147 -2.35 20.29 -4.17
CA ARG A 147 -2.73 19.50 -2.99
C ARG A 147 -3.81 18.51 -3.36
N VAL A 148 -3.70 17.29 -2.82
CA VAL A 148 -4.75 16.28 -2.83
C VAL A 148 -4.98 15.83 -1.39
N THR A 149 -6.21 15.97 -0.90
CA THR A 149 -6.64 15.47 0.40
C THR A 149 -7.45 14.21 0.17
N LEU A 150 -7.03 13.12 0.80
CA LEU A 150 -7.68 11.83 0.81
C LEU A 150 -8.24 11.59 2.20
N ARG A 151 -9.45 11.06 2.29
CA ARG A 151 -10.11 10.70 3.55
C ARG A 151 -10.29 9.20 3.62
N ARG A 152 -10.05 8.61 4.78
CA ARG A 152 -10.23 7.18 5.00
C ARG A 152 -11.71 6.82 4.88
N VAL A 153 -12.03 5.73 4.19
CA VAL A 153 -13.39 5.20 4.15
C VAL A 153 -13.82 4.71 5.54
N ALA A 154 -15.12 4.80 5.84
CA ALA A 154 -15.65 4.50 7.17
C ALA A 154 -15.39 3.05 7.60
N ALA A 155 -15.60 2.10 6.69
CA ALA A 155 -15.39 0.68 6.88
C ALA A 155 -14.66 0.08 5.67
N HIS A 156 -13.72 -0.81 5.91
CA HIS A 156 -12.95 -1.50 4.87
C HIS A 156 -12.56 -2.91 5.32
N TRP A 157 -12.46 -3.86 4.39
CA TRP A 157 -12.06 -5.24 4.73
C TRP A 157 -10.64 -5.33 5.33
N LYS A 158 -9.82 -4.29 5.21
CA LYS A 158 -8.48 -4.17 5.82
C LYS A 158 -8.48 -3.48 7.20
N ASP A 159 -9.64 -3.16 7.77
CA ASP A 159 -9.71 -2.54 9.09
C ASP A 159 -8.93 -3.33 10.14
N GLY A 160 -8.17 -2.61 10.99
CA GLY A 160 -7.26 -3.20 11.98
C GLY A 160 -5.97 -3.79 11.40
N ARG A 161 -5.72 -3.66 10.08
CA ARG A 161 -4.51 -4.18 9.43
C ARG A 161 -3.77 -3.14 8.57
N ALA A 162 -4.48 -2.16 8.02
CA ALA A 162 -3.91 -1.14 7.15
C ALA A 162 -4.74 0.16 7.13
N GLY A 163 -4.11 1.23 6.65
CA GLY A 163 -4.70 2.57 6.51
C GLY A 163 -5.00 3.17 7.88
N TRP A 164 -4.00 3.70 8.56
CA TRP A 164 -4.13 4.12 9.95
C TRP A 164 -4.51 5.59 10.12
N PHE A 165 -4.21 6.43 9.12
CA PHE A 165 -4.56 7.85 9.15
C PHE A 165 -6.02 8.07 8.75
N GLU A 166 -6.69 9.04 9.39
CA GLU A 166 -8.04 9.47 8.97
C GLU A 166 -7.98 10.29 7.68
N GLU A 167 -6.93 11.09 7.53
CA GLU A 167 -6.67 11.86 6.32
C GLU A 167 -5.22 11.70 5.86
N VAL A 168 -5.04 11.70 4.55
CA VAL A 168 -3.73 11.76 3.91
C VAL A 168 -3.72 12.96 2.98
N GLU A 169 -2.74 13.83 3.15
CA GLU A 169 -2.55 15.00 2.32
C GLU A 169 -1.27 14.87 1.51
N LEU A 170 -1.42 14.88 0.19
CA LEU A 170 -0.32 14.85 -0.75
C LEU A 170 -0.11 16.26 -1.30
N LEU A 171 1.09 16.80 -1.11
CA LEU A 171 1.50 18.10 -1.62
C LEU A 171 2.48 17.91 -2.78
N ALA A 172 2.01 18.14 -4.00
CA ALA A 172 2.82 18.29 -5.19
C ALA A 172 3.69 19.55 -5.05
N ARG A 173 4.99 19.37 -4.79
CA ARG A 173 5.92 20.47 -4.53
C ARG A 173 7.16 20.28 -5.37
N ASP A 174 7.58 21.35 -6.01
CA ASP A 174 8.83 21.43 -6.75
C ASP A 174 9.40 22.87 -6.62
N PRO A 175 10.74 23.09 -6.57
CA PRO A 175 11.84 22.11 -6.66
C PRO A 175 12.02 21.24 -5.40
N ALA A 176 12.96 20.29 -5.43
CA ALA A 176 13.35 19.45 -4.27
C ALA A 176 13.66 20.26 -2.99
N GLY A 177 14.24 21.45 -3.13
CA GLY A 177 14.49 22.37 -2.01
C GLY A 177 13.21 22.85 -1.30
N ALA A 178 12.09 22.98 -2.03
CA ALA A 178 10.79 23.31 -1.45
C ALA A 178 10.23 22.12 -0.63
N ARG A 179 10.41 20.89 -1.11
CA ARG A 179 10.07 19.66 -0.36
C ARG A 179 10.89 19.56 0.94
N LEU A 180 12.20 19.79 0.87
CA LEU A 180 13.08 19.81 2.03
C LEU A 180 12.67 20.89 3.04
N SER A 181 12.36 22.10 2.57
CA SER A 181 11.95 23.22 3.42
C SER A 181 10.60 22.95 4.11
N ALA A 182 9.66 22.30 3.41
CA ALA A 182 8.38 21.89 3.98
C ALA A 182 8.58 20.82 5.08
N LEU A 183 9.49 19.86 4.87
CA LEU A 183 9.78 18.83 5.87
C LEU A 183 10.43 19.45 7.11
N ARG A 184 11.48 20.25 6.93
CA ARG A 184 12.23 20.88 8.04
C ARG A 184 11.41 21.87 8.86
N SER A 185 10.38 22.48 8.27
CA SER A 185 9.48 23.39 8.98
C SER A 185 8.33 22.66 9.70
N GLY A 186 8.23 21.33 9.57
CA GLY A 186 7.12 20.53 10.11
C GLY A 186 5.79 20.72 9.36
N LEU A 187 5.82 21.37 8.19
CA LEU A 187 4.64 21.51 7.34
C LEU A 187 4.18 20.13 6.81
N VAL A 188 5.12 19.23 6.54
CA VAL A 188 4.86 17.84 6.16
C VAL A 188 5.56 16.87 7.10
N ASP A 189 5.04 15.65 7.19
CA ASP A 189 5.59 14.58 8.00
C ASP A 189 6.57 13.71 7.20
N ALA A 190 6.48 13.71 5.87
CA ALA A 190 7.40 13.01 4.99
C ALA A 190 7.64 13.77 3.68
N ALA A 191 8.80 13.51 3.05
CA ALA A 191 9.10 13.99 1.72
C ALA A 191 9.92 13.00 0.89
N SER A 192 9.68 12.97 -0.42
CA SER A 192 10.46 12.17 -1.40
C SER A 192 11.19 13.02 -2.43
N GLY A 193 12.16 12.39 -3.12
CA GLY A 193 12.94 13.02 -4.19
C GLY A 193 13.72 14.23 -3.68
N LEU A 194 14.28 14.16 -2.47
CA LEU A 194 15.15 15.19 -1.92
C LEU A 194 16.55 15.07 -2.56
N GLY A 195 17.24 16.19 -2.72
CA GLY A 195 18.61 16.19 -3.26
C GLY A 195 19.64 15.70 -2.24
N ASP A 196 20.78 15.23 -2.72
CA ASP A 196 21.83 14.58 -1.91
C ASP A 196 22.30 15.40 -0.69
N HIS A 197 22.38 16.73 -0.85
CA HIS A 197 22.76 17.64 0.22
C HIS A 197 21.80 17.62 1.43
N ALA A 198 20.55 17.18 1.24
CA ALA A 198 19.56 17.07 2.30
C ALA A 198 19.97 16.04 3.37
N ALA A 199 20.68 14.98 2.97
CA ALA A 199 21.00 13.87 3.87
C ALA A 199 21.82 14.33 5.07
N GLY A 200 22.87 15.13 4.85
CA GLY A 200 23.69 15.68 5.93
C GLY A 200 22.90 16.58 6.87
N MET A 201 22.06 17.46 6.31
CA MET A 201 21.22 18.37 7.09
C MET A 201 20.21 17.63 7.98
N LEU A 202 19.56 16.61 7.43
CA LEU A 202 18.52 15.85 8.14
C LEU A 202 19.13 14.93 9.21
N ARG A 203 20.29 14.30 8.92
CA ARG A 203 21.04 13.51 9.92
C ARG A 203 21.49 14.38 11.10
N ALA A 204 21.96 15.59 10.84
CA ALA A 204 22.35 16.52 11.91
C ALA A 204 21.19 16.93 12.81
N GLY A 205 19.96 16.99 12.28
CA GLY A 205 18.75 17.27 13.06
C GLY A 205 18.30 16.09 13.93
N GLY A 206 18.50 14.84 13.48
CA GLY A 206 18.18 13.64 14.27
C GLY A 206 16.69 13.31 14.40
N GLU A 207 15.81 14.00 13.65
CA GLU A 207 14.34 13.86 13.76
C GLU A 207 13.70 13.03 12.64
N HIS A 208 14.50 12.51 11.71
CA HIS A 208 14.01 11.86 10.48
C HIS A 208 14.69 10.52 10.22
N GLY A 209 13.90 9.52 9.86
CA GLY A 209 14.37 8.33 9.17
C GLY A 209 14.63 8.65 7.70
N LEU A 210 15.72 8.11 7.15
CA LEU A 210 16.17 8.38 5.78
C LEU A 210 16.26 7.10 4.96
N ALA A 211 15.86 7.15 3.69
CA ALA A 211 16.02 6.07 2.73
C ALA A 211 16.51 6.62 1.39
N GLU A 212 17.60 6.05 0.87
CA GLU A 212 18.14 6.42 -0.45
C GLU A 212 17.42 5.63 -1.54
N ARG A 213 16.97 6.33 -2.60
CA ARG A 213 16.27 5.75 -3.75
C ARG A 213 16.91 6.21 -5.05
N ALA A 214 16.56 5.52 -6.14
CA ALA A 214 17.02 5.87 -7.49
C ALA A 214 16.57 7.29 -7.92
N ASP A 215 15.44 7.77 -7.41
CA ASP A 215 14.87 9.09 -7.69
C ASP A 215 15.20 10.15 -6.62
N GLY A 216 16.14 9.84 -5.71
CA GLY A 216 16.64 10.74 -4.68
C GLY A 216 16.39 10.26 -3.25
N LEU A 217 16.63 11.13 -2.28
CA LEU A 217 16.47 10.80 -0.87
C LEU A 217 15.00 10.93 -0.43
N GLU A 218 14.52 9.93 0.30
CA GLU A 218 13.26 9.97 1.04
C GLU A 218 13.54 10.22 2.52
N ALA A 219 12.69 11.01 3.16
CA ALA A 219 12.80 11.33 4.57
C ALA A 219 11.43 11.35 5.24
N VAL A 220 11.34 10.75 6.43
CA VAL A 220 10.11 10.60 7.19
C VAL A 220 10.38 11.01 8.64
N SER A 221 9.55 11.86 9.21
CA SER A 221 9.61 12.26 10.62
C SER A 221 9.49 11.03 11.52
N LEU A 222 10.31 10.93 12.58
CA LEU A 222 10.30 9.81 13.54
C LEU A 222 8.98 9.68 14.33
N ARG A 223 8.07 10.66 14.22
CA ARG A 223 6.68 10.58 14.71
C ARG A 223 5.80 9.62 13.91
N ILE A 224 6.26 9.20 12.73
CA ILE A 224 5.58 8.24 11.86
C ILE A 224 6.32 6.91 11.98
N ALA A 225 5.59 5.87 12.38
CA ALA A 225 6.06 4.50 12.27
C ALA A 225 5.99 4.07 10.80
N ALA A 226 7.15 4.13 10.13
CA ALA A 226 7.32 3.79 8.72
C ALA A 226 8.24 2.56 8.57
N PRO A 227 7.69 1.35 8.34
CA PRO A 227 8.48 0.13 8.24
C PRO A 227 9.34 0.05 6.96
N VAL A 228 8.93 0.76 5.90
CA VAL A 228 9.59 0.86 4.59
C VAL A 228 9.31 2.27 4.05
N GLY A 229 10.23 2.88 3.27
CA GLY A 229 10.05 4.22 2.69
C GLY A 229 8.86 4.33 1.71
N MET A 230 8.86 5.33 0.83
CA MET A 230 7.72 5.63 -0.08
C MET A 230 7.80 4.88 -1.42
N ASP A 231 8.49 3.74 -1.45
CA ASP A 231 8.92 3.01 -2.66
C ASP A 231 7.80 2.45 -3.51
N ASP A 232 6.64 2.18 -2.91
CA ASP A 232 5.42 1.91 -3.65
C ASP A 232 4.37 2.99 -3.37
N ALA A 233 3.42 3.13 -4.28
CA ALA A 233 2.28 4.01 -4.10
C ALA A 233 1.39 3.61 -2.89
N GLY A 234 1.68 2.48 -2.22
CA GLY A 234 0.91 1.89 -1.13
C GLY A 234 1.44 2.21 0.28
N PHE A 235 2.49 3.02 0.42
CA PHE A 235 3.06 3.38 1.73
C PHE A 235 2.01 3.96 2.71
N VAL A 236 1.02 4.69 2.20
CA VAL A 236 -0.09 5.28 2.97
C VAL A 236 -0.97 4.24 3.67
N GLU A 237 -0.96 3.00 3.18
CA GLU A 237 -1.67 1.88 3.79
C GLU A 237 -0.87 1.23 4.93
N ARG A 238 0.47 1.37 4.92
CA ARG A 238 1.38 0.69 5.86
C ARG A 238 1.81 1.56 7.03
N TRP A 239 1.93 2.86 6.83
CA TRP A 239 2.45 3.79 7.84
C TRP A 239 1.41 4.11 8.91
N SER A 240 1.87 4.31 10.14
CA SER A 240 1.04 4.75 11.27
C SER A 240 1.71 5.83 12.09
N LEU A 241 1.01 6.39 13.07
CA LEU A 241 1.65 7.17 14.13
C LEU A 241 2.54 6.23 14.98
N ALA A 242 3.69 6.74 15.45
CA ALA A 242 4.61 6.04 16.34
C ALA A 242 4.07 5.94 17.77
#